data_AF-A0A6G4ZRH4-F1
#
_entry.id   AF-A0A6G4ZRH4-F1
#
_cell.length_a   1.000
_cell.length_b   1.000
_cell.length_c   1.000
_cell.angle_alpha   90.00
_cell.angle_beta   90.00
_cell.angle_gamma   90.00
#
_symmetry.space_group_name_H-M   'P 1'
#
loop_
_entity.id
_entity.type
_entity.pdbx_description
1 polymer ?
#
loop_
_entity_poly.entity_id
_entity_poly.type
_entity_poly.pdbx_seq_one_letter_code
_entity_poly.pdbx_strand_id
1 'polypeptide(L)' 'MHGGTSKGPVTKAGKELSRLAVLRHGGNTKESLANQKNIMKLIRQSKNVLCFFNS' A
#
# COMPACT_ATOMS: atom_id res chain seq x y z
N MET A 1 -7.92 -17.41 9.34
CA MET A 1 -6.57 -17.26 8.75
C MET A 1 -5.69 -16.49 9.71
N HIS A 2 -4.45 -16.98 9.92
CA HIS A 2 -3.49 -16.62 10.97
C HIS A 2 -3.22 -15.10 11.09
N GLY A 3 -3.61 -14.49 12.21
CA GLY A 3 -3.00 -13.25 12.69
C GLY A 3 -1.71 -13.60 13.41
N GLY A 4 -0.57 -13.38 12.76
CA GLY A 4 0.74 -13.86 13.21
C GLY A 4 1.08 -13.42 14.64
N THR A 5 1.46 -14.38 15.48
CA THR A 5 1.93 -14.21 16.86
C THR A 5 3.32 -13.58 16.98
N SER A 6 3.81 -12.93 15.92
CA SER A 6 5.15 -12.34 15.91
C SER A 6 5.11 -11.02 16.70
N LYS A 7 5.86 -10.95 17.80
CA LYS A 7 5.98 -9.76 18.67
C LYS A 7 6.78 -8.59 18.04
N GLY A 8 7.15 -8.70 16.76
CA GLY A 8 8.06 -7.78 16.12
C GLY A 8 9.47 -7.82 16.74
N PRO A 9 10.40 -6.98 16.25
CA PRO A 9 11.77 -6.97 16.73
C PRO A 9 11.90 -6.32 18.11
N VAL A 10 12.53 -7.03 19.05
CA VAL A 10 12.70 -6.59 20.44
C VAL A 10 14.04 -5.88 20.66
N THR A 11 15.08 -6.26 19.90
CA THR A 11 16.44 -5.70 20.02
C THR A 11 16.58 -4.34 19.35
N LYS A 12 17.54 -3.51 19.79
CA LYS A 12 17.83 -2.20 19.17
C LYS A 12 18.16 -2.32 17.68
N ALA A 13 19.01 -3.28 17.32
CA ALA A 13 19.37 -3.54 15.92
C ALA A 13 18.16 -3.98 15.08
N GLY A 14 17.30 -4.86 15.61
CA GLY A 14 16.10 -5.30 14.92
C GLY A 14 15.09 -4.17 14.70
N LYS A 15 14.95 -3.26 15.68
CA LYS A 15 14.10 -2.06 15.54
C LYS A 15 14.61 -1.13 14.44
N GLU A 16 15.92 -0.95 14.33
CA GLU A 16 16.51 -0.11 13.31
C GLU A 16 16.34 -0.70 11.90
N LEU A 17 16.55 -2.01 11.74
CA LEU A 17 16.29 -2.69 10.46
C LEU A 17 14.81 -2.62 10.06
N SER A 18 13.89 -2.75 11.02
CA SER A 18 12.46 -2.57 10.78
C SER A 18 12.13 -1.13 10.36
N ARG A 19 12.72 -0.13 11.02
CA ARG A 19 12.59 1.28 10.64
C ARG A 19 13.08 1.53 9.22
N LEU A 20 14.24 0.99 8.85
CA LEU A 20 14.80 1.11 7.51
C LEU A 20 13.96 0.38 6.46
N ALA A 21 13.42 -0.79 6.79
CA ALA A 21 12.49 -1.50 5.91
C ALA A 21 11.20 -0.71 5.70
N VAL A 22 10.66 -0.07 6.74
CA VAL A 22 9.53 0.85 6.63
C VAL A 22 9.88 2.09 5.80
N LEU A 23 11.09 2.63 5.90
CA LEU A 23 11.50 3.77 5.05
C LEU A 23 11.70 3.35 3.58
N ARG A 24 12.26 2.16 3.35
CA ARG A 24 12.62 1.66 2.02
C ARG A 24 11.44 1.06 1.26
N HIS A 25 10.54 0.39 1.98
CA HIS A 25 9.40 -0.35 1.42
C HIS A 25 8.06 0.19 1.89
N GLY A 26 8.03 1.20 2.77
CA GLY A 26 6.81 1.86 3.21
C GLY A 26 6.18 2.67 2.09
N GLY A 27 5.56 1.98 1.14
CA GLY A 27 4.62 2.53 0.16
C GLY A 27 3.36 3.14 0.78
N ASN A 28 3.41 3.51 2.06
CA ASN A 28 2.33 4.11 2.85
C ASN A 28 2.67 5.54 3.30
N THR A 29 3.56 6.25 2.59
CA THR A 29 3.60 7.71 2.73
C THR A 29 2.23 8.27 2.34
N LYS A 30 1.81 9.40 2.95
CA LYS A 30 0.52 10.04 2.60
C LYS A 30 0.39 10.26 1.10
N GLU A 31 1.49 10.59 0.44
CA GLU A 31 1.61 10.77 -1.01
C GLU A 31 1.37 9.47 -1.78
N SER A 32 1.98 8.35 -1.37
CA SER A 32 1.77 7.05 -2.01
C SER A 32 0.32 6.57 -1.88
N LEU A 33 -0.29 6.74 -0.70
CA LEU A 33 -1.71 6.43 -0.47
C LEU A 33 -2.64 7.33 -1.31
N ALA A 34 -2.32 8.62 -1.45
CA ALA A 34 -3.06 9.54 -2.30
C ALA A 34 -2.94 9.16 -3.78
N ASN A 35 -1.73 8.81 -4.23
CA ASN A 35 -1.48 8.38 -5.60
C ASN A 35 -2.21 7.07 -5.92
N GLN A 36 -2.20 6.10 -5.01
CA GLN A 36 -2.95 4.84 -5.15
C GLN A 36 -4.46 5.10 -5.26
N LYS A 37 -5.03 6.01 -4.46
CA LYS A 37 -6.44 6.42 -4.58
C LYS A 37 -6.74 7.03 -5.94
N ASN A 38 -5.87 7.90 -6.45
CA ASN A 38 -6.03 8.52 -7.77
C ASN A 38 -6.00 7.48 -8.90
N ILE A 39 -5.05 6.55 -8.87
CA ILE A 39 -4.94 5.45 -9.84
C ILE A 39 -6.22 4.60 -9.82
N MET A 40 -6.71 4.21 -8.65
CA MET A 40 -7.94 3.42 -8.53
C MET A 40 -9.18 4.18 -9.02
N LYS A 41 -9.25 5.49 -8.80
CA LYS A 41 -10.33 6.35 -9.33
C LYS A 41 -10.30 6.38 -10.86
N LEU A 42 -9.12 6.56 -11.46
CA LEU A 42 -8.95 6.55 -12.91
C LEU A 42 -9.34 5.21 -13.54
N ILE A 43 -8.92 4.09 -12.93
CA ILE A 43 -9.30 2.74 -13.38
C ILE A 43 -10.82 2.54 -13.32
N ARG A 44 -11.48 3.05 -12.28
CA ARG A 44 -12.95 2.96 -12.16
C ARG A 44 -13.65 3.78 -13.24
N GLN A 45 -13.17 5.00 -13.49
CA GLN A 45 -13.72 5.86 -14.54
C GLN A 45 -13.51 5.25 -15.93
N SER A 46 -12.32 4.72 -16.22
CA SER A 46 -12.04 4.09 -17.52
C SER A 46 -12.89 2.84 -17.76
N LYS A 47 -13.11 2.01 -16.73
CA LYS A 47 -14.03 0.86 -16.81
C LYS A 47 -15.47 1.28 -17.11
N ASN A 48 -15.97 2.33 -16.47
CA ASN A 48 -17.31 2.86 -16.75
C ASN A 48 -17.42 3.37 -18.20
N VAL A 49 -16.39 4.04 -18.72
CA VAL A 49 -16.35 4.48 -20.11
C VAL A 49 -16.35 3.28 -21.06
N LEU A 50 -15.54 2.25 -20.81
CA LEU A 50 -15.52 1.04 -21.64
C LEU A 50 -16.86 0.29 -21.65
N CYS A 51 -17.57 0.24 -20.52
CA CYS A 51 -18.90 -0.35 -20.47
C CYS A 51 -19.92 0.44 -21.32
N PHE A 52 -19.80 1.77 -21.38
CA PHE A 52 -20.67 2.62 -22.20
C PHE A 52 -20.44 2.47 -23.71
N PHE A 53 -19.21 2.19 -24.14
CA PHE A 53 -18.87 2.01 -25.56
C PHE A 53 -19.11 0.60 -26.09
N ASN A 54 -19.32 -0.39 -25.21
CA ASN A 54 -19.62 -1.78 -25.59
C ASN A 54 -21.11 -2.15 -25.37
N SER A 55 -21.99 -1.17 -25.13
CA SER A 55 -23.44 -1.35 -24.98
C SER A 55 -24.20 -0.83 -26.20
#